data_AF-A0A7X7YYB9-F1
#
_entry.id   AF-A0A7X7YYB9-F1
#
_cell.length_a   1.000
_cell.length_b   1.000
_cell.length_c   1.000
_cell.angle_alpha   90.00
_cell.angle_beta   90.00
_cell.angle_gamma   90.00
#
_symmetry.space_group_name_H-M   'P 1'
#
loop_
_entity.id
_entity.type
_entity.pdbx_description
1 polymer ?
#
loop_
_entity_poly.entity_id
_entity_poly.type
_entity_poly.pdbx_seq_one_letter_code
_entity_poly.pdbx_strand_id
1 'polypeptide(L)' 'MRKASGSKKAAPKPKRMKLIWTVVDANYKVIASFLYPARAEAEARALELSEKTGKPHRVESARVPMADDE' A
#
# COMPACT_ATOMS: atom_id res chain seq x y z
N MET A 1 2.99 -48.71 -22.53
CA MET A 1 2.60 -47.30 -22.72
C MET A 1 3.07 -46.49 -21.53
N ARG A 2 3.95 -45.50 -21.73
CA ARG A 2 4.40 -44.59 -20.66
C ARG A 2 3.36 -43.48 -20.48
N LYS A 3 2.75 -43.34 -19.30
CA LYS A 3 2.02 -42.11 -18.93
C LYS A 3 2.88 -41.34 -17.94
N ALA A 4 3.63 -40.38 -18.47
CA ALA A 4 4.30 -39.37 -17.68
C ALA A 4 3.38 -38.17 -17.51
N SER A 5 3.37 -37.66 -16.27
CA SER A 5 3.25 -36.27 -15.87
C SER A 5 1.94 -35.52 -16.11
N GLY A 6 1.45 -34.94 -15.01
CA GLY A 6 0.42 -33.91 -15.03
C GLY A 6 0.06 -33.43 -13.63
N SER A 7 1.06 -33.21 -12.76
CA SER A 7 0.82 -32.47 -11.51
C SER A 7 0.42 -31.05 -11.88
N LYS A 8 -0.89 -30.78 -11.91
CA LYS A 8 -1.47 -29.45 -12.08
C LYS A 8 -1.00 -28.59 -10.91
N LYS A 9 0.08 -27.82 -11.09
CA LYS A 9 0.41 -26.73 -10.18
C LYS A 9 -0.78 -25.77 -10.20
N ALA A 10 -1.50 -25.68 -9.08
CA ALA A 10 -2.54 -24.67 -8.92
C ALA A 10 -1.92 -23.30 -9.22
N ALA A 11 -2.52 -22.56 -10.14
CA ALA A 11 -2.10 -21.19 -10.39
C ALA A 11 -2.22 -20.41 -9.07
N PRO A 12 -1.20 -19.63 -8.67
CA PRO A 12 -1.30 -18.82 -7.46
C PRO A 12 -2.52 -17.91 -7.59
N LYS A 13 -3.38 -17.90 -6.56
CA LYS A 13 -4.53 -17.00 -6.49
C LYS A 13 -4.06 -15.58 -6.80
N PRO A 14 -4.79 -14.79 -7.61
CA PRO A 14 -4.42 -13.41 -7.87
C PRO A 14 -4.42 -12.66 -6.54
N LYS A 15 -3.21 -12.35 -6.04
CA LYS A 15 -3.02 -11.64 -4.78
C LYS A 15 -3.72 -10.30 -4.90
N ARG A 16 -4.82 -10.11 -4.17
CA ARG A 16 -5.59 -8.87 -4.22
C ARG A 16 -4.72 -7.76 -3.65
N MET A 17 -4.52 -6.70 -4.44
CA MET A 17 -3.75 -5.53 -3.99
C MET A 17 -4.74 -4.43 -3.62
N LYS A 18 -4.54 -3.82 -2.45
CA LYS A 18 -5.28 -2.63 -2.03
C LYS A 18 -4.40 -1.41 -2.22
N LEU A 19 -4.94 -0.36 -2.84
CA LEU A 19 -4.31 0.95 -2.85
C LEU A 19 -4.57 1.64 -1.51
N ILE A 20 -3.54 2.22 -0.92
CA ILE A 20 -3.61 3.07 0.27
C ILE A 20 -2.87 4.37 -0.01
N TRP A 21 -3.19 5.41 0.75
CA TRP A 21 -2.45 6.66 0.76
C TRP A 21 -1.49 6.65 1.94
N THR A 22 -0.24 7.00 1.71
CA THR A 22 0.79 7.08 2.75
C THR A 22 1.33 8.48 2.81
N VAL A 23 1.44 9.02 4.02
CA VAL A 23 2.12 10.30 4.26
C VAL A 23 3.57 10.01 4.54
N VAL A 24 4.47 10.56 3.72
CA VAL A 24 5.92 10.41 3.83
C VAL A 24 6.57 11.75 4.17
N ASP A 25 7.63 11.69 4.98
CA ASP A 25 8.49 12.85 5.26
C ASP A 25 9.44 13.14 4.08
N ALA A 26 10.20 14.24 4.16
CA ALA A 26 11.31 14.57 3.26
C ALA A 26 12.34 13.43 3.10
N ASN A 27 12.46 12.54 4.08
CA ASN A 27 13.33 11.36 4.04
C ASN A 27 12.66 10.09 3.44
N TYR A 28 11.48 10.23 2.81
CA TYR A 28 10.66 9.11 2.30
C TYR A 28 10.27 8.08 3.37
N LYS A 29 10.24 8.50 4.64
CA LYS A 29 9.78 7.66 5.75
C LYS A 29 8.27 7.76 5.87
N VAL A 30 7.58 6.62 5.85
CA VAL A 30 6.12 6.55 6.07
C VAL A 30 5.82 6.90 7.52
N ILE A 31 5.06 7.97 7.72
CA ILE A 31 4.62 8.45 9.03
C ILE A 31 3.19 7.97 9.32
N ALA A 32 2.35 7.92 8.29
CA ALA A 32 0.97 7.49 8.41
C ALA A 32 0.49 6.78 7.14
N SER A 33 -0.48 5.89 7.29
CA SER A 33 -1.15 5.20 6.19
C SER A 33 -2.66 5.35 6.34
N PHE A 34 -3.33 5.54 5.21
CA PHE A 34 -4.75 5.83 5.10
C PHE A 34 -5.36 4.97 4.00
N LEU A 35 -6.63 4.61 4.15
CA LEU A 35 -7.32 3.84 3.14
C LEU A 35 -7.53 4.66 1.85
N TYR A 36 -7.71 3.99 0.71
CA TYR A 36 -7.98 4.64 -0.58
C TYR A 36 -9.01 5.78 -0.57
N PRO A 37 -10.20 5.68 0.06
CA PRO A 37 -11.16 6.78 0.06
C PRO A 37 -10.70 8.00 0.89
N ALA A 38 -9.78 7.78 1.83
CA ALA A 38 -9.29 8.80 2.77
C ALA A 38 -8.12 9.63 2.20
N ARG A 39 -8.17 9.95 0.90
CA ARG A 39 -7.14 10.80 0.26
C ARG A 39 -7.10 12.19 0.87
N ALA A 40 -8.27 12.81 1.03
CA ALA A 40 -8.39 14.16 1.59
C ALA A 40 -7.87 14.22 3.03
N GLU A 41 -8.10 13.16 3.82
CA GLU A 41 -7.55 13.03 5.17
C GLU A 41 -6.02 12.90 5.14
N ALA A 42 -5.47 12.08 4.21
CA ALA A 42 -4.02 11.96 4.05
C ALA A 42 -3.37 13.30 3.66
N GLU A 43 -4.00 14.08 2.77
CA GLU A 43 -3.53 15.41 2.37
C GLU A 43 -3.59 16.43 3.52
N ALA A 44 -4.70 16.47 4.26
CA ALA A 44 -4.82 17.31 5.45
C ALA A 44 -3.74 16.96 6.49
N ARG A 45 -3.51 15.67 6.73
CA ARG A 45 -2.47 15.20 7.66
C ARG A 45 -1.07 15.53 7.20
N ALA A 46 -0.79 15.49 5.89
CA ALA A 46 0.49 15.94 5.35
C ALA A 46 0.70 17.44 5.56
N LEU A 47 -0.31 18.27 5.34
CA LEU A 47 -0.24 19.72 5.61
C LEU A 47 -0.02 20.01 7.10
N GLU A 48 -0.83 19.42 7.98
CA GLU A 48 -0.67 19.55 9.45
C GLU A 48 0.73 19.14 9.91
N LEU A 49 1.24 18.01 9.41
CA LEU A 49 2.58 17.52 9.77
C LEU A 49 3.68 18.42 9.20
N SER A 50 3.47 19.00 8.02
CA SER A 50 4.40 19.94 7.40
C SER A 50 4.51 21.23 8.20
N GLU A 51 3.37 21.78 8.65
CA GLU A 51 3.34 22.96 9.52
C GLU A 51 3.97 22.68 10.88
N LYS A 52 3.65 21.52 11.49
CA LYS A 52 4.13 21.16 12.82
C LYS A 52 5.63 20.86 12.86
N THR A 53 6.15 20.18 11.85
CA THR A 53 7.54 19.70 11.82
C THR A 53 8.47 20.69 11.10
N GLY A 54 7.91 21.64 10.35
CA GLY A 54 8.68 22.56 9.49
C GLY A 54 9.37 21.87 8.31
N LYS A 55 8.95 20.64 7.97
CA LYS A 55 9.53 19.81 6.90
C LYS A 55 8.47 19.47 5.87
N PRO A 56 8.81 19.42 4.57
CA PRO A 56 7.82 19.08 3.56
C PRO A 56 7.39 17.62 3.71
N HIS A 57 6.11 17.42 3.99
CA HIS A 57 5.47 16.11 3.97
C HIS A 57 4.71 15.93 2.66
N ARG A 58 4.71 14.71 2.12
CA ARG A 58 4.08 14.38 0.85
C ARG A 58 3.13 13.22 1.02
N VAL A 59 2.07 13.19 0.22
CA VAL A 59 1.18 12.04 0.12
C VAL A 59 1.60 11.21 -1.09
N GLU A 60 1.85 9.94 -0.87
CA GLU A 60 2.15 8.95 -1.92
C GLU A 60 1.09 7.85 -1.93
N SER A 61 0.87 7.24 -3.09
CA SER A 61 -0.01 6.08 -3.22
C SER A 61 0.81 4.80 -3.10
N ALA A 62 0.50 3.93 -2.14
CA ALA A 62 1.16 2.65 -1.96
C ALA A 62 0.19 1.49 -2.24
N ARG A 63 0.66 0.48 -2.98
CA ARG A 63 -0.10 -0.75 -3.21
C ARG A 63 0.32 -1.78 -2.17
N VAL A 64 -0.55 -2.02 -1.21
CA VAL A 64 -0.31 -3.01 -0.16
C VAL A 64 -1.03 -4.29 -0.54
N PRO A 65 -0.36 -5.46 -0.46
CA PRO A 65 -1.05 -6.74 -0.59
C PRO A 65 -2.13 -6.81 0.47
N MET A 66 -3.38 -7.00 0.06
CA MET A 66 -4.44 -7.38 0.99
C MET A 66 -4.02 -8.73 1.55
N ALA A 67 -3.82 -8.82 2.86
CA ALA A 67 -3.70 -10.12 3.49
C ALA A 67 -4.97 -10.89 3.11
N ASP A 68 -4.80 -12.05 2.49
CA ASP A 68 -5.86 -13.04 2.50
C ASP A 68 -5.92 -13.47 3.97
N ASP A 69 -6.81 -12.84 4.75
CA ASP A 69 -7.24 -13.39 6.03
C ASP A 69 -7.78 -14.79 5.70
N GLU A 70 -6.96 -15.80 5.99
CA GLU A 70 -7.28 -17.22 5.86
C GLU A 70 -8.28 -17.65 6.95
#